data_AF-K9V722-F1
#
_entry.id   AF-K9V722-F1
#
_cell.length_a   1.000
_cell.length_b   1.000
_cell.length_c   1.000
_cell.angle_alpha   90.00
_cell.angle_beta   90.00
_cell.angle_gamma   90.00
#
_symmetry.space_group_name_H-M   'P 1'
#
loop_
_entity.id
_entity.type
_entity.pdbx_description
1 polymer ?
#
loop_
_entity_poly.entity_id
_entity_poly.type
_entity_poly.pdbx_seq_one_letter_code
_entity_poly.pdbx_strand_id
1 'polypeptide(L)' 'MRNAQKFNFTEGFDTFGVPDALPQLPLSLTYRGSSVEVLALLDTGASVNVLPYEKWLELTA' A
#
# COMPACT_ATOMS: atom_id res chain seq x y z
N MET A 1 17.94 -13.66 -5.73
CA MET A 1 17.18 -12.99 -4.65
C MET A 1 17.10 -13.95 -3.47
N ARG A 2 17.80 -13.67 -2.36
CA ARG A 2 17.61 -14.45 -1.12
C ARG A 2 16.43 -13.82 -0.38
N ASN A 3 15.42 -14.61 -0.02
CA ASN A 3 14.16 -14.20 0.65
C ASN A 3 13.08 -13.54 -0.24
N ALA A 4 12.86 -14.06 -1.45
CA ALA A 4 11.68 -13.67 -2.22
C ALA A 4 10.40 -14.16 -1.52
N GLN A 5 9.47 -13.25 -1.26
CA GLN A 5 8.14 -13.56 -0.72
C GLN A 5 7.09 -13.35 -1.82
N LYS A 6 6.12 -14.27 -1.91
CA LYS A 6 4.98 -14.13 -2.81
C LYS A 6 3.82 -13.51 -2.03
N PHE A 7 3.11 -12.62 -2.70
CA PHE A 7 1.89 -12.03 -2.21
C PHE A 7 0.77 -12.33 -3.20
N ASN A 8 -0.46 -12.42 -2.70
CA ASN A 8 -1.61 -12.55 -3.58
C ASN A 8 -1.75 -11.28 -4.41
N PHE A 9 -2.01 -11.43 -5.71
CA PHE A 9 -2.39 -10.31 -6.54
C PHE A 9 -3.74 -9.77 -6.08
N THR A 10 -3.82 -8.46 -5.87
CA THR A 10 -5.09 -7.76 -5.62
C THR A 10 -5.51 -7.10 -6.93
N GLU A 11 -6.65 -7.53 -7.47
CA GLU A 11 -7.19 -6.95 -8.70
C GLU A 11 -7.75 -5.56 -8.39
N GLY A 12 -7.22 -4.55 -9.07
CA GLY A 12 -7.71 -3.18 -9.03
C GLY A 12 -8.39 -2.82 -10.35
N PHE A 13 -9.25 -1.81 -10.32
CA PHE A 13 -9.77 -1.17 -11.52
C PHE A 13 -9.58 0.34 -11.37
N ASP A 14 -9.18 1.01 -12.45
CA ASP A 14 -9.13 2.46 -12.47
C ASP A 14 -10.55 3.07 -12.48
N THR A 15 -10.62 4.40 -12.47
CA THR A 15 -11.91 5.13 -12.49
C THR A 15 -12.74 4.86 -13.75
N PHE A 16 -12.16 4.28 -14.79
CA PHE A 16 -12.82 3.94 -16.05
C PHE A 16 -13.14 2.44 -16.16
N GLY A 17 -12.91 1.66 -15.10
CA GLY A 17 -13.17 0.22 -15.08
C GLY A 17 -12.13 -0.59 -15.85
N VAL A 18 -10.97 0.00 -16.17
CA VAL A 18 -9.84 -0.71 -16.77
C VAL A 18 -9.12 -1.45 -15.65
N PRO A 19 -8.87 -2.77 -15.79
CA PRO A 19 -8.08 -3.51 -14.82
C PRO A 19 -6.73 -2.81 -14.63
N ASP A 20 -6.51 -2.35 -13.40
CA ASP A 20 -5.26 -1.77 -12.99
C ASP A 20 -4.39 -2.90 -12.41
N ALA A 21 -3.26 -3.15 -13.06
CA ALA A 21 -2.33 -4.22 -12.70
C ALA A 21 -1.20 -3.73 -11.80
N LEU A 22 -1.36 -2.58 -11.14
CA LEU A 22 -0.36 -2.07 -10.21
C LEU A 22 -0.02 -3.11 -9.13
N PRO A 23 1.27 -3.35 -8.84
CA PRO A 23 1.69 -4.29 -7.82
C PRO A 23 1.38 -3.70 -6.44
N GLN A 24 0.20 -3.98 -5.90
CA GLN A 24 -0.23 -3.48 -4.60
C GLN A 24 -0.13 -4.55 -3.51
N LEU A 25 0.17 -4.13 -2.29
CA LEU A 25 0.24 -4.97 -1.10
C LEU A 25 -0.65 -4.40 0.01
N PRO A 26 -1.47 -5.23 0.68
CA PRO A 26 -2.16 -4.82 1.89
C PRO A 26 -1.16 -4.64 3.03
N LEU A 27 -1.17 -3.48 3.68
CA LEU A 27 -0.32 -3.14 4.83
C LEU A 27 -1.18 -2.63 5.99
N SER A 28 -0.82 -3.04 7.19
CA SER A 28 -1.32 -2.47 8.43
C SER A 28 -0.29 -1.46 8.95
N LEU A 29 -0.62 -0.18 8.92
CA LEU A 29 0.22 0.88 9.47
C LEU A 29 -0.20 1.12 10.92
N THR A 30 0.76 1.18 11.84
CA THR A 30 0.49 1.38 13.27
C THR A 30 1.28 2.57 13.82
N TYR A 31 0.61 3.41 14.61
CA TYR A 31 1.25 4.52 15.31
C TYR A 31 0.53 4.82 16.62
N ARG A 32 1.27 4.82 17.75
CA ARG A 32 0.76 5.14 19.10
C ARG A 32 -0.54 4.41 19.50
N GLY A 33 -0.71 3.17 19.06
CA GLY A 33 -1.90 2.37 19.36
C GLY A 33 -3.07 2.56 18.39
N SER A 34 -2.97 3.48 17.43
CA SER A 34 -3.85 3.56 16.26
C SER A 34 -3.32 2.66 15.14
N SER A 35 -4.24 2.18 14.30
CA SER A 35 -3.94 1.31 13.16
C SER A 35 -4.83 1.67 11.97
N VAL A 36 -4.25 1.71 10.78
CA VAL A 36 -5.00 1.86 9.53
C VAL A 36 -4.55 0.82 8.51
N GLU A 37 -5.52 0.21 7.82
CA GLU A 37 -5.27 -0.70 6.71
C GLU A 37 -5.18 0.11 5.41
N VAL A 38 -4.11 -0.12 4.64
CA VAL A 38 -3.87 0.54 3.34
C VAL A 38 -3.49 -0.49 2.29
N LEU A 39 -3.85 -0.22 1.04
CA LEU A 39 -3.23 -0.86 -0.13
C LEU A 39 -2.09 0.04 -0.60
N ALA A 40 -0.85 -0.43 -0.49
CA ALA A 40 0.34 0.32 -0.86
C ALA A 40 0.98 -0.23 -2.14
N LEU A 41 1.57 0.65 -2.95
CA LEU A 41 2.31 0.27 -4.14
C LEU A 41 3.66 -0.35 -3.76
N LEU A 42 3.96 -1.53 -4.32
CA LEU A 42 5.28 -2.14 -4.29
C LEU A 42 6.14 -1.55 -5.43
N ASP A 43 6.82 -0.46 -5.14
CA ASP A 43 7.64 0.26 -6.10
C ASP A 43 9.15 0.07 -5.85
N THR A 44 9.79 -0.76 -6.66
CA THR A 44 11.26 -0.96 -6.59
C THR A 44 12.07 0.25 -7.08
N GLY A 45 11.44 1.22 -7.73
CA GLY A 45 12.06 2.47 -8.17
C GLY A 45 12.09 3.58 -7.11
N ALA A 46 11.35 3.42 -6.01
CA ALA A 46 11.30 4.39 -4.93
C ALA A 46 12.48 4.20 -3.95
N SER A 47 13.11 5.31 -3.55
CA SER A 47 14.16 5.31 -2.51
C SER A 47 13.59 5.49 -1.09
N VAL A 48 12.34 5.94 -0.99
CA VAL A 48 11.63 6.19 0.27
C VAL A 48 10.18 5.75 0.16
N ASN A 49 9.60 5.35 1.29
CA ASN A 49 8.16 5.13 1.36
C ASN A 49 7.43 6.47 1.42
N VAL A 50 6.34 6.61 0.67
CA VAL A 50 5.50 7.80 0.68
C VAL A 50 4.15 7.42 1.27
N LEU A 51 3.73 8.15 2.31
CA LEU A 51 2.42 8.01 2.93
C LEU A 51 1.59 9.24 2.57
N PRO A 52 0.38 9.08 1.99
CA PRO A 52 -0.52 10.21 1.78
C PRO A 52 -0.88 10.88 3.10
N TYR A 53 -1.00 12.20 3.09
CA TYR A 53 -1.18 12.98 4.32
C TYR A 53 -2.50 12.65 5.03
N GLU A 54 -3.55 12.37 4.28
CA GLU A 54 -4.84 11.90 4.78
C GLU A 54 -4.72 10.60 5.59
N LYS A 55 -3.86 9.66 5.18
CA LYS A 55 -3.60 8.43 5.93
C LYS A 55 -2.80 8.68 7.20
N TRP A 56 -1.92 9.67 7.18
CA TRP A 56 -1.25 10.13 8.39
C TRP A 56 -2.21 10.77 9.40
N LEU A 57 -3.18 11.56 8.92
CA LEU A 57 -4.22 12.12 9.78
C LEU A 57 -5.08 11.03 10.42
N GLU A 58 -5.49 10.00 9.67
CA GLU A 58 -6.24 8.84 10.21
C GLU A 58 -5.47 8.11 11.33
N LEU A 59 -4.14 8.00 11.22
CA LEU A 59 -3.27 7.36 12.22
C LEU A 59 -3.03 8.19 13.48
N THR A 60 -3.24 9.50 13.40
CA THR A 60 -2.90 10.44 14.47
C THR A 60 -4.11 11.11 15.11
N ALA A 61 -5.30 10.82 14.57
CA ALA A 61 -6.59 11.20 15.13
C ALA A 61 -6.85 10.57 16.51
#